data_AF-A0A971J043-F1
#
_entry.id   AF-A0A971J043-F1
#
_cell.length_a   1.000
_cell.length_b   1.000
_cell.length_c   1.000
_cell.angle_alpha   90.00
_cell.angle_beta   90.00
_cell.angle_gamma   90.00
#
_symmetry.space_group_name_H-M   'P 1'
#
loop_
_entity.id
_entity.type
_entity.pdbx_description
1 polymer ?
#
loop_
_entity_poly.entity_id
_entity_poly.type
_entity_poly.pdbx_seq_one_letter_code
_entity_poly.pdbx_strand_id
1 'polypeptide(L)'
;MGQPRLVALYARVSTDEQAREGQSLATQISRLSHYASSRGYDNVRVFVDDGYSAKNMNRPALSELLSLVREGRVEAVCTMAIDRLSRNLLDMLKFIELCEQHNTSFICTALNFDTSSPIGRMTLQMLAAFAEFERSMIASRVKSNMHEIVRQKRRFLSSPPFGYELGSDGTLRIVEPEAHWVRAAADLYLGGRGYREIARWLNECGAPPTRRGNPWSPSSVKAMLANRTYTGTVVWGRRCTDSKGRVAWKAEDEWTVAHDAHAPIIDHEKWNAIVERMQARRNRGGIHRSRSRLAGLVQCGHCGSKMVSRIYGNRGPNRGRRIYVCSGYQKKGTCRFNYIFADILEAEVLKCLSAASPDLPGPNPPGRGAHCEAAPQVGKRAGNATQRRDSSSPVPGFLSWLWNEADIKTLHRFLELVLECCVVTDRQLEEVRISSRLISPKRNQDCL
;
A
#
# COMPACT_ATOMS: atom_id res chain seq x y z
N MET A 1 -42.70 28.24 -11.18
CA MET A 1 -42.16 28.47 -12.54
C MET A 1 -40.69 28.77 -12.37
N GLY A 2 -39.80 27.96 -12.95
CA GLY A 2 -38.36 28.22 -12.89
C GLY A 2 -38.02 29.51 -13.62
N GLN A 3 -37.03 30.27 -13.12
CA GLN A 3 -36.55 31.46 -13.83
C GLN A 3 -36.11 31.08 -15.26
N PRO A 4 -36.39 31.91 -16.28
CA PRO A 4 -35.95 31.65 -17.64
C PRO A 4 -34.43 31.57 -17.67
N ARG A 5 -33.90 30.42 -18.09
CA ARG A 5 -32.46 30.20 -18.27
C ARG A 5 -32.01 30.92 -19.55
N LEU A 6 -30.75 31.32 -19.57
CA LEU A 6 -30.18 32.12 -20.65
C LEU A 6 -29.48 31.23 -21.70
N VAL A 7 -29.48 31.65 -22.95
CA VAL A 7 -28.67 31.05 -24.02
C VAL A 7 -27.47 31.93 -24.29
N ALA A 8 -26.28 31.42 -23.98
CA ALA A 8 -25.03 32.14 -24.09
C ALA A 8 -24.42 31.97 -25.48
N LEU A 9 -24.20 33.07 -26.20
CA LEU A 9 -23.42 33.07 -27.44
C LEU A 9 -21.99 33.47 -27.12
N TYR A 10 -21.04 32.56 -27.31
CA TYR A 10 -19.63 32.81 -27.04
C TYR A 10 -18.84 33.02 -28.34
N ALA A 11 -18.26 34.21 -28.47
CA ALA A 11 -17.39 34.61 -29.58
C ALA A 11 -16.02 35.05 -29.08
N ARG A 12 -14.98 34.76 -29.87
CA ARG A 12 -13.59 35.13 -29.55
C ARG A 12 -12.81 35.42 -30.81
N VAL A 13 -11.90 36.38 -30.71
CA VAL A 13 -10.78 36.54 -31.65
C VAL A 13 -9.51 36.89 -30.90
N SER A 14 -8.35 36.49 -31.46
CA SER A 14 -7.06 37.07 -31.08
C SER A 14 -6.59 38.05 -32.15
N THR A 15 -5.77 39.01 -31.78
CA THR A 15 -5.13 39.97 -32.70
C THR A 15 -4.45 39.28 -33.89
N ASP A 16 -3.74 38.17 -33.64
CA ASP A 16 -3.11 37.36 -34.70
C ASP A 16 -4.11 36.63 -35.62
N GLU A 17 -5.28 36.26 -35.11
CA GLU A 17 -6.33 35.58 -35.89
C GLU A 17 -7.12 36.59 -36.73
N GLN A 18 -7.38 37.78 -36.19
CA GLN A 18 -7.96 38.90 -36.95
C GLN A 18 -7.10 39.22 -38.18
N ALA A 19 -5.78 39.21 -38.03
CA ALA A 19 -4.85 39.44 -39.12
C ALA A 19 -4.79 38.31 -40.16
N ARG A 20 -5.03 37.05 -39.76
CA ARG A 20 -4.88 35.87 -40.65
C ARG A 20 -6.18 35.39 -41.30
N GLU A 21 -7.28 35.35 -40.54
CA GLU A 21 -8.51 34.67 -40.94
C GLU A 21 -9.63 35.63 -41.36
N GLY A 22 -9.50 36.93 -41.05
CA GLY A 22 -10.44 37.97 -41.48
C GLY A 22 -11.88 37.84 -40.94
N GLN A 23 -12.20 36.81 -40.16
CA GLN A 23 -13.53 36.64 -39.57
C GLN A 23 -13.71 37.58 -38.38
N SER A 24 -14.48 38.65 -38.59
CA SER A 24 -14.81 39.61 -37.54
C SER A 24 -15.69 38.97 -36.45
N LEU A 25 -15.52 39.43 -35.21
CA LEU A 25 -16.44 39.10 -34.10
C LEU A 25 -17.91 39.34 -34.47
N ALA A 26 -18.18 40.40 -35.24
CA ALA A 26 -19.51 40.74 -35.73
C ALA A 26 -20.11 39.61 -36.59
N THR A 27 -19.30 38.99 -37.46
CA THR A 27 -19.74 37.84 -38.27
C THR A 27 -20.07 36.65 -37.38
N GLN A 28 -19.27 36.42 -36.33
CA GLN A 28 -19.51 35.31 -35.41
C GLN A 28 -20.81 35.47 -34.63
N ILE A 29 -21.00 36.66 -34.05
CA ILE A 29 -22.18 37.01 -33.28
C ILE A 29 -23.42 36.94 -34.19
N SER A 30 -23.36 37.51 -35.39
CA SER A 30 -24.49 37.48 -36.34
C SER A 30 -24.94 36.05 -36.67
N ARG A 31 -24.00 35.15 -36.97
CA ARG A 31 -24.30 33.74 -37.25
C ARG A 31 -24.89 33.02 -36.04
N LEU A 32 -24.33 33.24 -34.85
CA LEU A 32 -24.80 32.63 -33.61
C LEU A 32 -26.20 33.15 -33.23
N SER A 33 -26.46 34.44 -33.42
CA SER A 33 -27.77 35.05 -33.20
C SER A 33 -28.81 34.48 -34.17
N HIS A 34 -28.47 34.37 -35.46
CA HIS A 34 -29.38 33.77 -36.45
C HIS A 34 -29.69 32.30 -36.12
N TYR A 35 -28.67 31.53 -35.71
CA TYR A 35 -28.85 30.17 -35.24
C TYR A 35 -29.79 30.11 -34.03
N ALA A 36 -29.57 30.98 -33.03
CA ALA A 36 -30.38 31.02 -31.83
C ALA A 36 -31.85 31.34 -32.14
N SER A 37 -32.10 32.34 -32.99
CA SER A 37 -33.45 32.68 -33.46
C SER A 37 -34.10 31.52 -34.21
N SER A 38 -33.36 30.81 -35.08
CA SER A 38 -33.90 29.65 -35.83
C SER A 38 -34.30 28.48 -34.93
N ARG A 39 -33.77 28.42 -33.72
CA ARG A 39 -34.05 27.38 -32.70
C ARG A 39 -35.09 27.82 -31.67
N GLY A 40 -35.61 29.05 -31.76
CA GLY A 40 -36.59 29.59 -30.82
C GLY A 40 -36.01 29.94 -29.46
N TYR A 41 -34.73 30.32 -29.40
CA TYR A 41 -34.12 30.80 -28.16
C TYR A 41 -34.41 32.29 -27.96
N ASP A 42 -35.22 32.62 -26.95
CA ASP A 42 -35.71 33.99 -26.72
C ASP A 42 -34.82 34.80 -25.74
N ASN A 43 -34.13 34.12 -24.82
CA ASN A 43 -33.33 34.76 -23.76
C ASN A 43 -31.82 34.66 -24.04
N VAL A 44 -31.33 35.43 -25.00
CA VAL A 44 -29.95 35.32 -25.52
C VAL A 44 -29.02 36.38 -24.91
N ARG A 45 -27.80 35.99 -24.50
CA ARG A 45 -26.73 36.92 -24.09
C ARG A 45 -25.42 36.59 -24.80
N VAL A 46 -24.73 37.64 -25.26
CA VAL A 46 -23.44 37.50 -25.96
C VAL A 46 -22.28 37.69 -24.98
N PHE A 47 -21.30 36.79 -25.04
CA PHE A 47 -20.04 36.83 -24.31
C PHE A 47 -18.89 36.92 -25.32
N VAL A 48 -18.06 37.96 -25.18
CA VAL A 48 -17.01 38.29 -26.15
C VAL A 48 -15.66 38.41 -25.46
N ASP A 49 -14.69 37.64 -25.91
CA ASP A 49 -13.27 37.83 -25.56
C ASP A 49 -12.51 38.35 -26.79
N ASP A 50 -12.24 39.66 -26.83
CA ASP A 50 -11.47 40.33 -27.88
C ASP A 50 -9.98 40.45 -27.51
N GLY A 51 -9.08 40.10 -28.42
CA GLY A 51 -7.63 40.08 -28.18
C GLY A 51 -7.12 38.90 -27.33
N TYR A 52 -7.95 37.90 -27.02
CA TYR A 52 -7.56 36.75 -26.20
C TYR A 52 -7.25 35.50 -27.03
N SER A 53 -6.18 34.80 -26.66
CA SER A 53 -5.80 33.53 -27.30
C SER A 53 -6.59 32.34 -26.73
N ALA A 54 -6.83 31.32 -27.55
CA ALA A 54 -7.47 30.07 -27.13
C ALA A 54 -6.55 29.06 -26.40
N LYS A 55 -5.40 29.51 -25.88
CA LYS A 55 -4.38 28.64 -25.23
C LYS A 55 -4.77 28.16 -23.83
N ASN A 56 -5.60 28.93 -23.13
CA ASN A 56 -6.09 28.59 -21.78
C ASN A 56 -7.53 29.09 -21.62
N MET A 57 -8.25 28.62 -20.59
CA MET A 57 -9.64 29.05 -20.33
C MET A 57 -9.75 30.27 -19.40
N ASN A 58 -8.62 30.89 -19.01
CA ASN A 58 -8.63 32.03 -18.10
C ASN A 58 -8.85 33.33 -18.89
N ARG A 59 -10.12 33.64 -19.18
CA ARG A 59 -10.52 34.82 -19.94
C ARG A 59 -11.73 35.47 -19.30
N PRO A 60 -11.89 36.80 -19.34
CA PRO A 60 -12.93 37.50 -18.59
C PRO A 60 -14.35 37.03 -18.94
N ALA A 61 -14.73 37.04 -20.22
CA ALA A 61 -16.10 36.71 -20.63
C ALA A 61 -16.38 35.21 -20.47
N LEU A 62 -15.40 34.36 -20.77
CA LEU A 62 -15.50 32.92 -20.54
C LEU A 62 -15.61 32.58 -19.04
N SER A 63 -14.91 33.29 -18.16
CA SER A 63 -14.96 33.07 -16.72
C SER A 63 -16.31 33.49 -16.13
N GLU A 64 -16.87 34.60 -16.61
CA GLU A 64 -18.23 35.01 -16.27
C GLU A 64 -19.25 33.95 -16.72
N LEU A 65 -19.15 33.49 -17.97
CA LEU A 65 -20.01 32.44 -18.50
C LEU A 65 -19.92 31.16 -17.66
N LEU A 66 -18.72 30.73 -17.29
CA LEU A 66 -18.49 29.57 -16.43
C LEU A 66 -19.14 29.73 -15.04
N SER A 67 -19.17 30.94 -14.47
CA SER A 67 -19.90 31.19 -13.22
C SER A 67 -21.40 30.98 -13.39
N LEU A 68 -21.98 31.55 -14.45
CA LEU A 68 -23.41 31.45 -14.74
C LEU A 68 -23.85 30.00 -15.02
N VAL A 69 -22.99 29.20 -15.67
CA VAL A 69 -23.21 27.75 -15.86
C VAL A 69 -23.27 27.06 -14.49
N ARG A 70 -22.30 27.33 -13.60
CA ARG A 70 -22.29 26.74 -12.25
C ARG A 70 -23.50 27.13 -11.40
N GLU A 71 -24.01 28.34 -11.60
CA GLU A 71 -25.24 28.83 -10.98
C GLU A 71 -26.51 28.18 -11.56
N GLY A 72 -26.40 27.37 -12.62
CA GLY A 72 -27.55 26.73 -13.30
C GLY A 72 -28.44 27.70 -14.06
N ARG A 73 -27.89 28.88 -14.41
CA ARG A 73 -28.62 29.99 -15.07
C ARG A 73 -28.55 29.94 -16.58
N VAL A 74 -27.79 29.00 -17.14
CA VAL A 74 -27.53 28.87 -18.58
C VAL A 74 -28.19 27.59 -19.09
N GLU A 75 -29.03 27.72 -20.11
CA GLU A 75 -29.68 26.61 -20.81
C GLU A 75 -28.75 26.00 -21.86
N ALA A 76 -28.12 26.86 -22.66
CA ALA A 76 -27.21 26.44 -23.71
C ALA A 76 -26.05 27.42 -23.88
N VAL A 77 -24.90 26.88 -24.26
CA VAL A 77 -23.73 27.64 -24.71
C VAL A 77 -23.50 27.34 -26.18
N CYS A 78 -23.62 28.37 -27.01
CA CYS A 78 -23.42 28.31 -28.46
C CYS A 78 -22.11 28.97 -28.84
N THR A 79 -21.28 28.29 -29.60
CA THR A 79 -20.07 28.86 -30.20
C THR A 79 -19.94 28.46 -31.66
N MET A 80 -19.21 29.26 -32.45
CA MET A 80 -19.05 28.96 -33.87
C MET A 80 -18.20 27.73 -34.10
N ALA A 81 -17.05 27.64 -33.44
CA ALA A 81 -16.09 26.57 -33.64
C ALA A 81 -15.41 26.23 -32.30
N ILE A 82 -14.99 24.98 -32.16
CA ILE A 82 -14.40 24.45 -30.92
C ILE A 82 -13.16 25.24 -30.48
N ASP A 83 -12.33 25.65 -31.44
CA ASP A 83 -11.10 26.42 -31.25
C ASP A 83 -11.36 27.86 -30.77
N ARG A 84 -12.60 28.35 -30.84
CA ARG A 84 -13.00 29.60 -30.18
C ARG A 84 -13.05 29.41 -28.66
N LEU A 85 -13.51 28.25 -28.21
CA LEU A 85 -13.54 27.87 -26.80
C LEU A 85 -12.16 27.46 -26.28
N SER A 86 -11.52 26.45 -26.88
CA SER A 86 -10.19 25.97 -26.45
C SER A 86 -9.48 25.23 -27.58
N ARG A 87 -8.16 25.41 -27.69
CA ARG A 87 -7.31 24.57 -28.57
C ARG A 87 -6.90 23.25 -27.92
N ASN A 88 -7.14 23.08 -26.63
CA ASN A 88 -6.87 21.85 -25.89
C ASN A 88 -8.16 21.02 -25.76
N LEU A 89 -8.17 19.83 -26.37
CA LEU A 89 -9.27 18.88 -26.34
C LEU A 89 -9.69 18.52 -24.90
N LEU A 90 -8.74 18.34 -23.98
CA LEU A 90 -9.03 18.03 -22.58
C LEU A 90 -9.81 19.17 -21.90
N ASP A 91 -9.41 20.41 -22.13
CA ASP A 91 -10.06 21.58 -21.54
C ASP A 91 -11.47 21.76 -22.12
N MET A 92 -11.67 21.45 -23.41
CA MET A 92 -13.01 21.38 -24.00
C MET A 92 -13.85 20.28 -23.34
N LEU A 93 -13.33 19.06 -23.18
CA LEU A 93 -14.09 17.96 -22.58
C LEU A 93 -14.52 18.30 -21.14
N LYS A 94 -13.63 18.91 -20.35
CA LYS A 94 -13.96 19.41 -19.00
C LYS A 94 -15.04 20.49 -19.00
N PHE A 95 -15.00 21.38 -19.99
CA PHE A 95 -16.03 22.40 -20.16
C PHE A 95 -17.40 21.75 -20.46
N ILE A 96 -17.43 20.79 -21.38
CA ILE A 96 -18.66 20.09 -21.76
C ILE A 96 -19.19 19.28 -20.57
N GLU A 97 -18.32 18.58 -19.83
CA GLU A 97 -18.70 17.86 -18.61
C GLU A 97 -19.31 18.80 -17.56
N LEU A 98 -18.73 20.00 -17.37
CA LEU A 98 -19.30 21.02 -16.50
C LEU A 98 -20.70 21.45 -16.98
N CYS A 99 -20.88 21.67 -18.28
CA CYS A 99 -22.18 22.01 -18.84
C CYS A 99 -23.19 20.88 -18.58
N GLU A 100 -22.84 19.62 -18.82
CA GLU A 100 -23.72 18.47 -18.55
C GLU A 100 -24.10 18.36 -17.07
N GLN A 101 -23.16 18.54 -16.15
CA GLN A 101 -23.41 18.52 -14.69
C GLN A 101 -24.45 19.57 -14.25
N HIS A 102 -24.53 20.70 -14.97
CA HIS A 102 -25.45 21.79 -14.68
C HIS A 102 -26.67 21.83 -15.62
N ASN A 103 -26.91 20.77 -16.39
CA ASN A 103 -27.99 20.68 -17.39
C ASN A 103 -27.96 21.82 -18.42
N THR A 104 -26.75 22.20 -18.83
CA THR A 104 -26.49 23.16 -19.90
C THR A 104 -26.07 22.40 -21.16
N SER A 105 -26.69 22.69 -22.30
CA SER A 105 -26.28 22.11 -23.59
C SER A 105 -25.12 22.89 -24.19
N PHE A 106 -24.11 22.21 -24.71
CA PHE A 106 -23.08 22.82 -25.55
C PHE A 106 -23.37 22.59 -27.04
N ILE A 107 -23.31 23.68 -27.82
CA ILE A 107 -23.61 23.72 -29.25
C ILE A 107 -22.45 24.38 -29.99
N CYS A 108 -21.89 23.67 -30.96
CA CYS A 108 -20.90 24.19 -31.90
C CYS A 108 -21.47 24.15 -33.32
N THR A 109 -21.68 25.33 -33.93
CA THR A 109 -22.41 25.43 -35.20
C THR A 109 -21.60 24.97 -36.41
N ALA A 110 -20.27 25.20 -36.44
CA ALA A 110 -19.42 24.79 -37.58
C ALA A 110 -19.36 23.27 -37.78
N LEU A 111 -19.51 22.50 -36.69
CA LEU A 111 -19.47 21.03 -36.73
C LEU A 111 -20.86 20.40 -36.61
N ASN A 112 -21.93 21.21 -36.56
CA ASN A 112 -23.28 20.77 -36.20
C ASN A 112 -23.28 19.89 -34.93
N PHE A 113 -22.41 20.25 -33.98
CA PHE A 113 -22.16 19.46 -32.78
C PHE A 113 -23.06 19.98 -31.67
N ASP A 114 -24.11 19.24 -31.36
CA ASP A 114 -25.10 19.57 -30.33
C ASP A 114 -25.19 18.44 -29.31
N THR A 115 -24.71 18.69 -28.09
CA THR A 115 -24.69 17.71 -26.98
C THR A 115 -26.08 17.32 -26.49
N SER A 116 -27.13 18.09 -26.82
CA SER A 116 -28.52 17.68 -26.58
C SER A 116 -28.98 16.55 -27.52
N SER A 117 -28.34 16.43 -28.69
CA SER A 117 -28.66 15.43 -29.71
C SER A 117 -27.93 14.09 -29.49
N PRO A 118 -28.51 12.94 -29.89
CA PRO A 118 -27.83 11.64 -29.83
C PRO A 118 -26.53 11.60 -30.63
N ILE A 119 -26.51 12.23 -31.81
CA ILE A 119 -25.33 12.29 -32.69
C ILE A 119 -24.21 13.12 -32.05
N GLY A 120 -24.54 14.27 -31.47
CA GLY A 120 -23.54 15.09 -30.77
C GLY A 120 -22.96 14.38 -29.54
N ARG A 121 -23.77 13.65 -28.76
CA ARG A 121 -23.26 12.82 -27.66
C ARG A 121 -22.33 11.71 -28.15
N MET A 122 -22.64 11.06 -29.27
CA MET A 122 -21.75 10.05 -29.88
C MET A 122 -20.41 10.67 -30.31
N THR A 123 -20.44 11.82 -30.99
CA THR A 123 -19.22 12.55 -31.41
C THR A 123 -18.38 12.96 -30.20
N LEU A 124 -19.01 13.36 -29.09
CA LEU A 124 -18.32 13.69 -27.83
C LEU A 124 -17.56 12.48 -27.29
N GLN A 125 -18.22 11.32 -27.24
CA GLN A 125 -17.62 10.07 -26.76
C GLN A 125 -16.43 9.64 -27.63
N MET A 126 -16.52 9.79 -28.95
CA MET A 126 -15.41 9.52 -29.86
C MET A 126 -14.21 10.46 -29.60
N LEU A 127 -14.47 11.76 -29.46
CA LEU A 127 -13.44 12.75 -29.14
C LEU A 127 -12.78 12.47 -27.78
N ALA A 128 -13.56 12.07 -26.77
CA ALA A 128 -13.06 11.65 -25.48
C ALA A 128 -12.15 10.42 -25.58
N ALA A 129 -12.55 9.42 -26.36
CA ALA A 129 -11.75 8.22 -26.61
C ALA A 129 -10.40 8.55 -27.28
N PHE A 130 -10.39 9.45 -28.27
CA PHE A 130 -9.14 9.92 -28.88
C PHE A 130 -8.24 10.66 -27.89
N ALA A 131 -8.81 11.51 -27.03
CA ALA A 131 -8.07 12.22 -26.00
C ALA A 131 -7.44 11.27 -24.97
N GLU A 132 -8.13 10.19 -24.60
CA GLU A 132 -7.59 9.14 -23.74
C GLU A 132 -6.50 8.32 -24.43
N PHE A 133 -6.70 7.99 -25.70
CA PHE A 133 -5.72 7.29 -26.52
C PHE A 133 -4.41 8.08 -26.64
N GLU A 134 -4.48 9.36 -26.98
CA GLU A 134 -3.30 10.22 -27.12
C GLU A 134 -2.54 10.34 -25.79
N ARG A 135 -3.25 10.57 -24.68
CA ARG A 135 -2.63 10.59 -23.34
C ARG A 135 -1.92 9.29 -23.01
N SER A 136 -2.54 8.15 -23.31
CA SER A 136 -1.98 6.82 -23.07
C SER A 136 -0.75 6.57 -23.95
N MET A 137 -0.77 7.00 -25.21
CA MET A 137 0.36 6.93 -26.13
C MET A 137 1.54 7.77 -25.66
N ILE A 138 1.31 9.00 -25.20
CA ILE A 138 2.34 9.87 -24.64
C ILE A 138 2.95 9.22 -23.39
N ALA A 139 2.13 8.74 -22.45
CA ALA A 139 2.61 8.07 -21.25
C ALA A 139 3.45 6.83 -21.57
N SER A 140 3.03 6.03 -22.55
CA SER A 140 3.77 4.88 -23.05
C SER A 140 5.13 5.27 -23.63
N ARG A 141 5.16 6.28 -24.52
CA ARG A 141 6.41 6.80 -25.11
C ARG A 141 7.37 7.33 -24.06
N VAL A 142 6.89 8.14 -23.10
CA VAL A 142 7.71 8.64 -21.99
C VAL A 142 8.32 7.47 -21.21
N LYS A 143 7.52 6.46 -20.87
CA LYS A 143 7.99 5.29 -20.14
C LYS A 143 9.06 4.51 -20.93
N SER A 144 8.85 4.28 -22.23
CA SER A 144 9.84 3.65 -23.11
C SER A 144 11.14 4.45 -23.17
N ASN A 145 11.05 5.77 -23.35
CA ASN A 145 12.22 6.66 -23.34
C ASN A 145 12.98 6.58 -22.00
N MET A 146 12.27 6.51 -20.86
CA MET A 146 12.92 6.34 -19.56
C MET A 146 13.65 4.99 -19.44
N HIS A 147 13.06 3.90 -19.93
CA HIS A 147 13.73 2.60 -20.00
C HIS A 147 15.00 2.67 -20.86
N GLU A 148 14.94 3.30 -22.02
CA GLU A 148 16.10 3.48 -22.92
C GLU A 148 17.20 4.33 -22.31
N ILE A 149 16.84 5.44 -21.65
CA ILE A 149 17.81 6.31 -20.96
C ILE A 149 18.58 5.53 -19.89
N VAL A 150 17.91 4.67 -19.12
CA VAL A 150 18.59 3.84 -18.11
C VAL A 150 19.46 2.78 -18.78
N ARG A 151 18.96 2.07 -19.80
CA ARG A 151 19.71 0.99 -20.46
C ARG A 151 20.94 1.50 -21.21
N GLN A 152 20.79 2.54 -22.02
CA GLN A 152 21.83 3.02 -22.93
C GLN A 152 22.71 4.08 -22.29
N LYS A 153 22.12 5.06 -21.60
CA LYS A 153 22.85 6.21 -21.03
C LYS A 153 23.21 6.02 -19.56
N ARG A 154 22.76 4.92 -18.93
CA ARG A 154 23.02 4.59 -17.52
C ARG A 154 22.67 5.72 -16.54
N ARG A 155 21.74 6.62 -16.91
CA ARG A 155 21.40 7.79 -16.09
C ARG A 155 20.47 7.40 -14.96
N PHE A 156 20.64 8.06 -13.82
CA PHE A 156 19.76 7.93 -12.68
C PHE A 156 18.57 8.88 -12.79
N LEU A 157 17.35 8.33 -12.75
CA LEU A 157 16.11 9.06 -13.04
C LEU A 157 15.27 9.40 -11.80
N SER A 158 15.80 9.19 -10.59
CA SER A 158 15.05 9.41 -9.35
C SER A 158 15.85 10.24 -8.35
N SER A 159 15.29 10.48 -7.15
CA SER A 159 16.01 11.19 -6.10
C SER A 159 17.23 10.39 -5.66
N PRO A 160 18.45 10.97 -5.69
CA PRO A 160 19.67 10.24 -5.38
C PRO A 160 19.64 9.68 -3.95
N PRO A 161 20.14 8.45 -3.72
CA PRO A 161 20.23 7.90 -2.37
C PRO A 161 21.27 8.66 -1.52
N PHE A 162 21.17 8.53 -0.20
CA PHE A 162 22.13 9.09 0.75
C PHE A 162 23.56 8.59 0.45
N GLY A 163 24.57 9.45 0.45
CA GLY A 163 25.92 9.12 -0.02
C GLY A 163 26.19 9.51 -1.47
N TYR A 164 25.16 9.88 -2.23
CA TYR A 164 25.28 10.33 -3.62
C TYR A 164 24.59 11.66 -3.88
N GLU A 165 25.15 12.42 -4.81
CA GLU A 165 24.53 13.56 -5.48
C GLU A 165 24.28 13.24 -6.95
N LEU A 166 23.30 13.92 -7.56
CA LEU A 166 22.98 13.76 -8.98
C LEU A 166 23.69 14.86 -9.76
N GLY A 167 24.62 14.49 -10.64
CA GLY A 167 25.30 15.41 -11.54
C GLY A 167 24.35 15.97 -12.62
N SER A 168 24.76 17.06 -13.27
CA SER A 168 24.01 17.68 -14.38
C SER A 168 23.84 16.74 -15.58
N ASP A 169 24.78 15.84 -15.77
CA ASP A 169 24.78 14.73 -16.73
C ASP A 169 23.84 13.58 -16.33
N GLY A 170 23.27 13.61 -15.12
CA GLY A 170 22.38 12.57 -14.60
C GLY A 170 23.10 11.32 -14.11
N THR A 171 24.42 11.40 -13.87
CA THR A 171 25.20 10.34 -13.22
C THR A 171 25.25 10.59 -11.71
N LEU A 172 25.40 9.52 -10.92
CA LEU A 172 25.56 9.64 -9.47
C LEU A 172 27.03 9.86 -9.12
N ARG A 173 27.30 10.86 -8.27
CA ARG A 173 28.64 11.17 -7.76
C ARG A 173 28.67 10.96 -6.26
N ILE A 174 29.79 10.43 -5.76
CA ILE A 174 29.94 10.10 -4.35
C ILE A 174 30.15 11.39 -3.55
N VAL A 175 29.37 11.55 -2.49
CA VAL A 175 29.57 12.60 -1.49
C VAL A 175 30.28 11.97 -0.30
N GLU A 176 31.61 12.10 -0.24
CA GLU A 176 32.43 11.37 0.74
C GLU A 176 32.01 11.51 2.21
N PRO A 177 31.61 12.70 2.71
CA PRO A 177 31.10 12.84 4.07
C PRO A 177 29.85 12.00 4.35
N GLU A 178 28.96 11.81 3.38
CA GLU A 178 27.77 10.95 3.51
C GLU A 178 28.12 9.47 3.26
N ALA A 179 28.98 9.20 2.28
CA ALA A 179 29.38 7.86 1.87
C ALA A 179 30.13 7.11 2.97
N HIS A 180 30.93 7.82 3.78
CA HIS A 180 31.58 7.26 4.96
C HIS A 180 30.59 6.53 5.88
N TRP A 181 29.44 7.16 6.18
CA TRP A 181 28.41 6.57 7.04
C TRP A 181 27.79 5.33 6.44
N VAL A 182 27.63 5.28 5.12
CA VAL A 182 27.11 4.11 4.41
C VAL A 182 28.08 2.94 4.52
N ARG A 183 29.38 3.17 4.28
CA ARG A 183 30.43 2.15 4.42
C ARG A 183 30.51 1.63 5.86
N ALA A 184 30.57 2.53 6.83
CA ALA A 184 30.62 2.17 8.25
C ALA A 184 29.35 1.41 8.71
N ALA A 185 28.16 1.83 8.26
CA ALA A 185 26.92 1.11 8.57
C ALA A 185 26.89 -0.31 7.97
N ALA A 186 27.44 -0.49 6.77
CA ALA A 186 27.60 -1.79 6.14
C ALA A 186 28.55 -2.70 6.95
N ASP A 187 29.72 -2.19 7.33
CA ASP A 187 30.71 -2.93 8.13
C ASP A 187 30.14 -3.31 9.52
N LEU A 188 29.45 -2.39 10.19
CA LEU A 188 28.77 -2.65 11.47
C LEU A 188 27.68 -3.73 11.35
N TYR A 189 26.94 -3.75 10.23
CA TYR A 189 25.91 -4.75 9.98
C TYR A 189 26.51 -6.14 9.77
N LEU A 190 27.57 -6.24 8.95
CA LEU A 190 28.31 -7.48 8.71
C LEU A 190 28.96 -7.98 10.01
N GLY A 191 29.51 -7.06 10.82
CA GLY A 191 30.14 -7.34 12.11
C GLY A 191 29.20 -7.81 13.22
N GLY A 192 27.88 -7.87 13.00
CA GLY A 192 26.97 -8.43 14.01
C GLY A 192 25.70 -7.62 14.24
N ARG A 193 25.80 -6.30 14.12
CA ARG A 193 24.81 -5.38 14.72
C ARG A 193 23.44 -5.46 14.05
N GLY A 194 22.41 -5.12 14.83
CA GLY A 194 21.04 -5.05 14.35
C GLY A 194 20.70 -3.69 13.73
N TYR A 195 19.65 -3.62 12.90
CA TYR A 195 19.22 -2.35 12.29
C TYR A 195 18.93 -1.24 13.31
N ARG A 196 18.39 -1.62 14.49
CA ARG A 196 18.08 -0.67 15.57
C ARG A 196 19.33 -0.07 16.20
N GLU A 197 20.36 -0.88 16.40
CA GLU A 197 21.64 -0.41 16.96
C GLU A 197 22.36 0.50 15.98
N ILE A 198 22.36 0.15 14.70
CA ILE A 198 22.95 0.98 13.63
C ILE A 198 22.21 2.31 13.50
N ALA A 199 20.87 2.30 13.54
CA ALA A 199 20.08 3.53 13.48
C ALA A 199 20.36 4.45 14.67
N ARG A 200 20.50 3.87 15.88
CA ARG A 200 20.89 4.62 17.07
C ARG A 200 22.29 5.23 16.92
N TRP A 201 23.26 4.42 16.52
CA TRP A 201 24.65 4.85 16.29
C TRP A 201 24.73 6.00 15.26
N LEU A 202 24.00 5.92 14.15
CA LEU A 202 23.94 7.00 13.14
C LEU A 202 23.42 8.31 13.76
N ASN A 203 22.35 8.25 14.55
CA ASN A 203 21.77 9.45 15.17
C ASN A 203 22.65 10.02 16.30
N GLU A 204 23.29 9.17 17.11
CA GLU A 204 24.11 9.58 18.25
C GLU A 204 25.48 10.13 17.82
N CYS A 205 26.07 9.57 16.77
CA CYS A 205 27.36 10.02 16.25
C CYS A 205 27.25 11.22 15.28
N GLY A 206 26.06 11.79 15.13
CA GLY A 206 25.87 13.01 14.33
C GLY A 206 25.87 12.80 12.82
N ALA A 207 25.48 11.61 12.33
CA ALA A 207 25.29 11.41 10.90
C ALA A 207 24.19 12.36 10.38
N PRO A 208 24.33 12.92 9.17
CA PRO A 208 23.28 13.74 8.58
C PRO A 208 21.95 12.98 8.49
N PRO A 209 20.81 13.67 8.63
CA PRO A 209 19.51 13.02 8.55
C PRO A 209 19.29 12.39 7.17
N THR A 210 18.29 11.51 7.08
CA THR A 210 17.89 10.94 5.78
C THR A 210 17.58 12.06 4.78
N ARG A 211 17.62 11.78 3.47
CA ARG A 211 17.34 12.78 2.42
C ARG A 211 15.97 13.48 2.54
N ARG A 212 15.04 12.90 3.31
CA ARG A 212 13.73 13.49 3.64
C ARG A 212 13.73 14.34 4.93
N GLY A 213 14.89 14.61 5.51
CA GLY A 213 15.05 15.34 6.78
C GLY A 213 14.70 14.54 8.04
N ASN A 214 14.38 13.25 7.94
CA ASN A 214 13.98 12.44 9.10
C ASN A 214 15.20 11.78 9.77
N PRO A 215 15.16 11.56 11.10
CA PRO A 215 16.15 10.75 11.82
C PRO A 215 16.23 9.31 11.29
N TRP A 216 17.35 8.65 11.54
CA TRP A 216 17.54 7.25 11.14
C TRP A 216 16.66 6.33 11.97
N SER A 217 15.89 5.48 11.28
CA SER A 217 15.05 4.44 11.87
C SER A 217 15.54 3.05 11.44
N PRO A 218 15.17 1.97 12.14
CA PRO A 218 15.53 0.62 11.72
C PRO A 218 15.06 0.31 10.28
N SER A 219 13.92 0.86 9.87
CA SER A 219 13.37 0.71 8.52
C SER A 219 14.18 1.47 7.48
N SER A 220 14.66 2.69 7.78
CA SER A 220 15.48 3.46 6.85
C SER A 220 16.88 2.85 6.69
N VAL A 221 17.47 2.33 7.77
CA VAL A 221 18.74 1.59 7.70
C VAL A 221 18.59 0.31 6.88
N LYS A 222 17.51 -0.45 7.09
CA LYS A 222 17.22 -1.64 6.26
C LYS A 222 17.08 -1.26 4.79
N ALA A 223 16.35 -0.19 4.48
CA ALA A 223 16.16 0.29 3.10
C ALA A 223 17.47 0.76 2.46
N MET A 224 18.34 1.43 3.23
CA MET A 224 19.68 1.84 2.80
C MET A 224 20.54 0.62 2.45
N LEU A 225 20.70 -0.31 3.38
CA LEU A 225 21.55 -1.49 3.18
C LEU A 225 21.04 -2.42 2.05
N ALA A 226 19.73 -2.47 1.82
CA ALA A 226 19.15 -3.26 0.74
C ALA A 226 19.20 -2.57 -0.64
N ASN A 227 19.66 -1.32 -0.72
CA ASN A 227 19.64 -0.56 -1.96
C ASN A 227 20.81 -0.96 -2.87
N ARG A 228 20.50 -1.58 -4.01
CA ARG A 228 21.49 -1.99 -5.03
C ARG A 228 22.23 -0.82 -5.67
N THR A 229 21.74 0.42 -5.54
CA THR A 229 22.43 1.61 -6.05
C THR A 229 23.79 1.86 -5.41
N TYR A 230 24.06 1.32 -4.21
CA TYR A 230 25.38 1.45 -3.59
C TYR A 230 26.49 0.64 -4.27
N THR A 231 26.15 -0.32 -5.13
CA THR A 231 27.10 -1.14 -5.88
C THR A 231 27.32 -0.63 -7.32
N GLY A 232 27.07 0.65 -7.60
CA GLY A 232 27.22 1.20 -8.96
C GLY A 232 26.12 0.77 -9.94
N THR A 233 25.02 0.18 -9.47
CA THR A 233 23.92 -0.32 -10.32
C THR A 233 22.69 0.61 -10.25
N VAL A 234 22.20 1.08 -11.41
CA VAL A 234 20.94 1.82 -11.50
C VAL A 234 19.78 0.85 -11.68
N VAL A 235 18.74 1.00 -10.86
CA VAL A 235 17.51 0.20 -10.97
C VAL A 235 16.31 1.12 -11.12
N TRP A 236 15.59 0.97 -12.22
CA TRP A 236 14.40 1.76 -12.53
C TRP A 236 13.18 0.88 -12.80
N GLY A 237 11.99 1.44 -12.58
CA GLY A 237 10.73 0.75 -12.86
C GLY A 237 10.26 -0.23 -11.77
N ARG A 238 10.75 -0.14 -10.53
CA ARG A 238 10.38 -1.08 -9.43
C ARG A 238 8.89 -1.10 -9.06
N ARG A 239 8.16 -0.04 -9.40
CA ARG A 239 6.76 0.17 -9.02
C ARG A 239 5.94 0.53 -10.25
N CYS A 240 4.69 0.07 -10.27
CA CYS A 240 3.66 0.54 -11.19
C CYS A 240 2.50 1.13 -10.40
N THR A 241 1.75 2.02 -11.05
CA THR A 241 0.51 2.57 -10.54
C THR A 241 -0.62 2.02 -11.40
N ASP A 242 -1.65 1.45 -10.79
CA ASP A 242 -2.83 0.98 -11.51
C ASP A 242 -3.74 2.14 -11.93
N SER A 243 -4.77 1.85 -12.73
CA SER A 243 -5.77 2.85 -13.16
C SER A 243 -6.57 3.47 -12.01
N LYS A 244 -6.51 2.89 -10.81
CA LYS A 244 -7.16 3.36 -9.59
C LYS A 244 -6.19 4.12 -8.67
N GLY A 245 -4.97 4.42 -9.13
CA GLY A 245 -3.95 5.15 -8.37
C GLY A 245 -3.22 4.32 -7.32
N ARG A 246 -3.41 3.00 -7.25
CA ARG A 246 -2.75 2.12 -6.29
C ARG A 246 -1.36 1.77 -6.80
N VAL A 247 -0.38 1.87 -5.90
CA VAL A 247 1.02 1.57 -6.22
C VAL A 247 1.34 0.13 -5.85
N ALA A 248 1.76 -0.66 -6.83
CA ALA A 248 2.19 -2.04 -6.65
C ALA A 248 3.68 -2.20 -6.96
N TRP A 249 4.32 -3.20 -6.35
CA TRP A 249 5.68 -3.61 -6.68
C TRP A 249 5.66 -4.56 -7.87
N LYS A 250 6.58 -4.35 -8.80
CA LYS A 250 6.76 -5.25 -9.93
C LYS A 250 7.69 -6.41 -9.59
N ALA A 251 7.54 -7.52 -10.31
CA ALA A 251 8.51 -8.60 -10.31
C ALA A 251 9.88 -8.08 -10.80
N GLU A 252 10.96 -8.70 -10.33
CA GLU A 252 12.34 -8.19 -10.49
C GLU A 252 12.84 -8.29 -11.95
N ASP A 253 12.31 -9.24 -12.72
CA ASP A 253 12.54 -9.43 -14.15
C ASP A 253 12.01 -8.28 -15.02
N GLU A 254 10.96 -7.59 -14.57
CA GLU A 254 10.45 -6.40 -15.24
C GLU A 254 11.28 -5.13 -14.98
N TRP A 255 12.24 -5.20 -14.05
CA TRP A 255 13.03 -4.02 -13.70
C TRP A 255 14.06 -3.72 -14.77
N THR A 256 14.31 -2.43 -14.97
CA THR A 256 15.41 -2.01 -15.83
C THR A 256 16.63 -1.76 -14.97
N VAL A 257 17.62 -2.62 -15.16
CA VAL A 257 18.86 -2.63 -14.40
C VAL A 257 19.99 -2.27 -15.35
N ALA A 258 20.81 -1.28 -14.97
CA ALA A 258 22.04 -0.93 -15.65
C ALA A 258 23.20 -1.06 -14.65
N HIS A 259 24.11 -1.98 -14.94
CA HIS A 259 25.34 -2.18 -14.16
C HIS A 259 26.41 -1.15 -14.54
N ASP A 260 27.37 -0.94 -13.63
CA ASP A 260 28.53 -0.05 -13.83
C ASP A 260 28.14 1.33 -14.34
N ALA A 261 27.10 1.91 -13.74
CA ALA A 261 26.55 3.21 -14.12
C ALA A 261 27.25 4.37 -13.41
N HIS A 262 27.80 4.12 -12.21
CA HIS A 262 28.45 5.11 -11.36
C HIS A 262 29.39 4.45 -10.37
N ALA A 263 30.23 5.25 -9.70
CA ALA A 263 31.20 4.75 -8.74
C ALA A 263 30.52 4.06 -7.53
N PRO A 264 30.89 2.81 -7.19
CA PRO A 264 30.30 2.12 -6.04
C PRO A 264 30.80 2.69 -4.71
N ILE A 265 29.91 2.78 -3.72
CA ILE A 265 30.27 3.05 -2.33
C ILE A 265 30.57 1.74 -1.59
N ILE A 266 29.84 0.67 -1.96
CA ILE A 266 29.98 -0.67 -1.41
C ILE A 266 30.27 -1.63 -2.57
N ASP A 267 31.29 -2.48 -2.40
CA ASP A 267 31.63 -3.51 -3.39
C ASP A 267 30.51 -4.55 -3.54
N HIS A 268 30.43 -5.17 -4.71
CA HIS A 268 29.44 -6.20 -5.00
C HIS A 268 29.49 -7.37 -4.01
N GLU A 269 30.68 -7.82 -3.63
CA GLU A 269 30.86 -8.92 -2.66
C GLU A 269 30.33 -8.55 -1.28
N LYS A 270 30.67 -7.36 -0.79
CA LYS A 270 30.16 -6.85 0.50
C LYS A 270 28.64 -6.74 0.49
N TRP A 271 28.06 -6.26 -0.61
CA TRP A 271 26.60 -6.14 -0.73
C TRP A 271 25.90 -7.51 -0.76
N ASN A 272 26.46 -8.49 -1.49
CA ASN A 272 25.94 -9.86 -1.51
C ASN A 272 25.95 -10.46 -0.09
N ALA A 273 27.04 -10.30 0.66
CA ALA A 273 27.12 -10.75 2.06
C ALA A 273 26.07 -10.08 2.97
N ILE A 274 25.76 -8.80 2.74
CA ILE A 274 24.68 -8.10 3.45
C ILE A 274 23.34 -8.76 3.11
N VAL A 275 23.03 -8.97 1.84
CA VAL A 275 21.76 -9.56 1.37
C VAL A 275 21.58 -10.98 1.89
N GLU A 276 22.62 -11.82 1.82
CA GLU A 276 22.60 -13.18 2.38
C GLU A 276 22.31 -13.15 3.88
N ARG A 277 22.97 -12.25 4.64
CA ARG A 277 22.69 -12.07 6.06
C ARG A 277 21.26 -11.60 6.31
N MET A 278 20.70 -10.74 5.46
CA MET A 278 19.30 -10.33 5.55
C MET A 278 18.35 -11.52 5.34
N GLN A 279 18.62 -12.35 4.33
CA GLN A 279 17.84 -13.56 4.02
C GLN A 279 17.96 -14.60 5.15
N ALA A 280 19.17 -14.86 5.65
CA ALA A 280 19.40 -15.75 6.78
C ALA A 280 18.66 -15.28 8.05
N ARG A 281 18.63 -13.97 8.33
CA ARG A 281 17.83 -13.39 9.43
C ARG A 281 16.33 -13.49 9.19
N ARG A 282 15.86 -13.41 7.94
CA ARG A 282 14.45 -13.62 7.55
C ARG A 282 14.04 -15.08 7.78
N ASN A 283 14.90 -16.03 7.45
CA ASN A 283 14.66 -17.47 7.61
C ASN A 283 14.84 -17.94 9.07
N ARG A 284 15.63 -17.21 9.87
CA ARG A 284 15.61 -17.29 11.34
C ARG A 284 14.41 -16.58 11.96
N GLY A 285 13.46 -16.11 11.14
CA GLY A 285 12.16 -15.63 11.60
C GLY A 285 11.68 -16.62 12.64
N GLY A 286 11.69 -16.16 13.90
CA GLY A 286 11.73 -17.06 15.04
C GLY A 286 10.67 -18.13 14.83
N ILE A 287 11.04 -19.39 15.03
CA ILE A 287 10.07 -20.36 15.48
C ILE A 287 9.48 -19.68 16.70
N HIS A 288 8.37 -18.98 16.53
CA HIS A 288 7.58 -18.53 17.63
C HIS A 288 7.01 -19.86 18.11
N ARG A 289 7.79 -20.57 18.93
CA ARG A 289 7.27 -21.50 19.91
C ARG A 289 6.44 -20.61 20.80
N SER A 290 5.27 -20.18 20.31
CA SER A 290 4.24 -19.63 21.15
C SER A 290 3.99 -20.75 22.14
N ARG A 291 4.61 -20.62 23.30
CA ARG A 291 4.41 -21.51 24.44
C ARG A 291 2.93 -21.64 24.77
N SER A 292 2.10 -20.70 24.32
CA SER A 292 0.65 -20.70 24.38
C SER A 292 -0.01 -21.59 23.34
N ARG A 293 -0.60 -22.67 23.82
CA ARG A 293 -1.31 -23.69 23.04
C ARG A 293 -2.59 -23.16 22.37
N LEU A 294 -3.12 -22.02 22.83
CA LEU A 294 -4.36 -21.43 22.35
C LEU A 294 -4.17 -20.03 21.71
N ALA A 295 -2.93 -19.65 21.36
CA ALA A 295 -2.69 -18.35 20.74
C ALA A 295 -3.39 -18.23 19.38
N GLY A 296 -4.22 -17.19 19.23
CA GLY A 296 -4.95 -16.91 17.98
C GLY A 296 -6.35 -17.53 17.91
N LEU A 297 -6.68 -18.47 18.79
CA LEU A 297 -8.01 -19.09 18.93
C LEU A 297 -8.90 -18.35 19.94
N VAL A 298 -8.26 -17.86 21.01
CA VAL A 298 -8.92 -17.16 22.11
C VAL A 298 -9.17 -15.69 21.75
N GLN A 299 -10.40 -15.23 21.91
CA GLN A 299 -10.84 -13.85 21.75
C GLN A 299 -11.35 -13.28 23.07
N CYS A 300 -11.18 -11.98 23.25
CA CYS A 300 -11.76 -11.27 24.38
C CYS A 300 -13.29 -11.19 24.17
N GLY A 301 -14.07 -11.67 25.13
CA GLY A 301 -15.54 -11.61 25.12
C GLY A 301 -16.10 -10.19 25.18
N HIS A 302 -15.30 -9.21 25.60
CA HIS A 302 -15.70 -7.80 25.68
C HIS A 302 -15.54 -7.03 24.36
N CYS A 303 -14.43 -7.22 23.63
CA CYS A 303 -14.13 -6.43 22.42
C CYS A 303 -13.91 -7.28 21.15
N GLY A 304 -14.02 -8.61 21.24
CA GLY A 304 -13.79 -9.55 20.12
C GLY A 304 -12.34 -9.62 19.63
N SER A 305 -11.42 -8.81 20.19
CA SER A 305 -10.01 -8.85 19.78
C SER A 305 -9.32 -10.13 20.25
N LYS A 306 -8.40 -10.66 19.45
CA LYS A 306 -7.60 -11.84 19.79
C LYS A 306 -6.84 -11.62 21.11
N MET A 307 -6.74 -12.65 21.94
CA MET A 307 -5.93 -12.61 23.16
C MET A 307 -4.51 -13.10 22.87
N VAL A 308 -3.53 -12.46 23.50
CA VAL A 308 -2.09 -12.75 23.34
C VAL A 308 -1.52 -13.30 24.64
N SER A 309 -0.67 -14.32 24.55
CA SER A 309 -0.05 -14.92 25.72
C SER A 309 1.12 -14.10 26.23
N ARG A 310 1.18 -13.93 27.55
CA ARG A 310 2.23 -13.21 28.30
C ARG A 310 2.55 -13.96 29.59
N ILE A 311 3.67 -13.59 30.21
CA ILE A 311 4.02 -14.00 31.57
C ILE A 311 3.50 -12.91 32.52
N TYR A 312 2.75 -13.32 33.55
CA TYR A 312 2.26 -12.47 34.62
C TYR A 312 3.45 -11.92 35.41
N GLY A 313 3.39 -10.63 35.74
CA GLY A 313 4.53 -9.80 36.16
C GLY A 313 5.39 -10.33 37.31
N ASN A 314 6.46 -9.60 37.63
CA ASN A 314 7.51 -10.10 38.52
C ASN A 314 7.20 -9.99 40.04
N ARG A 315 5.98 -9.59 40.42
CA ARG A 315 5.59 -9.38 41.82
C ARG A 315 4.29 -10.12 42.15
N GLY A 316 4.16 -10.58 43.39
CA GLY A 316 2.99 -11.27 43.91
C GLY A 316 3.02 -12.80 43.75
N PRO A 317 1.99 -13.50 44.26
CA PRO A 317 1.92 -14.97 44.31
C PRO A 317 1.81 -15.61 42.92
N ASN A 318 1.31 -14.88 41.93
CA ASN A 318 1.10 -15.36 40.56
C ASN A 318 2.27 -15.04 39.61
N ARG A 319 3.43 -14.64 40.14
CA ARG A 319 4.61 -14.27 39.35
C ARG A 319 5.06 -15.41 38.43
N GLY A 320 5.40 -15.10 37.19
CA GLY A 320 5.90 -16.10 36.25
C GLY A 320 4.83 -17.02 35.64
N ARG A 321 3.57 -16.95 36.10
CA ARG A 321 2.45 -17.72 35.52
C ARG A 321 2.10 -17.18 34.13
N ARG A 322 1.63 -18.06 33.25
CA ARG A 322 1.22 -17.66 31.90
C ARG A 322 -0.22 -17.17 31.90
N ILE A 323 -0.46 -16.06 31.21
CA ILE A 323 -1.77 -15.45 31.05
C ILE A 323 -2.06 -15.18 29.58
N TYR A 324 -3.33 -15.24 29.19
CA TYR A 324 -3.84 -14.64 27.96
C TYR A 324 -4.40 -13.26 28.29
N VAL A 325 -3.97 -12.23 27.56
CA VAL A 325 -4.39 -10.83 27.75
C VAL A 325 -4.99 -10.29 26.47
N CYS A 326 -6.02 -9.45 26.56
CA CYS A 326 -6.62 -8.80 25.40
C CYS A 326 -5.60 -7.97 24.60
N SER A 327 -5.44 -8.27 23.30
CA SER A 327 -4.55 -7.50 22.42
C SER A 327 -5.06 -6.09 22.11
N GLY A 328 -6.38 -5.88 22.13
CA GLY A 328 -7.01 -4.57 21.95
C GLY A 328 -6.67 -3.59 23.07
N TYR A 329 -6.60 -4.09 24.32
CA TYR A 329 -6.05 -3.32 25.45
C TYR A 329 -4.54 -3.12 25.30
N GLN A 330 -3.78 -4.22 25.15
CA GLN A 330 -2.32 -4.16 25.25
C GLN A 330 -1.63 -3.37 24.13
N LYS A 331 -2.15 -3.44 22.90
CA LYS A 331 -1.54 -2.79 21.72
C LYS A 331 -2.21 -1.48 21.33
N LYS A 332 -3.52 -1.36 21.56
CA LYS A 332 -4.33 -0.23 21.06
C LYS A 332 -4.95 0.62 22.17
N GLY A 333 -5.00 0.16 23.42
CA GLY A 333 -5.68 0.87 24.52
C GLY A 333 -7.22 0.96 24.35
N THR A 334 -7.80 0.14 23.48
CA THR A 334 -9.22 0.26 23.04
C THR A 334 -10.20 -0.62 23.82
N CYS A 335 -9.71 -1.37 24.82
CA CYS A 335 -10.51 -2.28 25.65
C CYS A 335 -10.04 -2.16 27.10
N ARG A 336 -10.80 -2.65 28.08
CA ARG A 336 -10.33 -2.75 29.48
C ARG A 336 -9.29 -3.85 29.66
N PHE A 337 -8.49 -3.75 30.73
CA PHE A 337 -7.58 -4.82 31.12
C PHE A 337 -8.39 -6.06 31.48
N ASN A 338 -8.21 -7.12 30.69
CA ASN A 338 -8.81 -8.42 30.92
C ASN A 338 -7.72 -9.48 30.65
N TYR A 339 -7.55 -10.38 31.61
CA TYR A 339 -6.64 -11.50 31.52
C TYR A 339 -7.26 -12.77 32.10
N ILE A 340 -6.84 -13.90 31.56
CA ILE A 340 -7.15 -15.22 32.11
C ILE A 340 -5.87 -16.03 32.23
N PHE A 341 -5.75 -16.84 33.28
CA PHE A 341 -4.61 -17.72 33.43
C PHE A 341 -4.68 -18.88 32.43
N ALA A 342 -3.54 -19.16 31.79
CA ALA A 342 -3.47 -20.13 30.72
C ALA A 342 -3.68 -21.57 31.21
N ASP A 343 -3.29 -21.89 32.45
CA ASP A 343 -3.50 -23.20 33.07
C ASP A 343 -4.98 -23.50 33.30
N ILE A 344 -5.75 -22.52 33.81
CA ILE A 344 -7.20 -22.65 34.01
C ILE A 344 -7.91 -22.83 32.66
N LEU A 345 -7.60 -21.96 31.69
CA LEU A 345 -8.23 -22.02 30.38
C LEU A 345 -7.88 -23.31 29.62
N GLU A 346 -6.62 -23.74 29.64
CA GLU A 346 -6.19 -24.96 28.96
C GLU A 346 -6.77 -26.22 29.63
N ALA A 347 -6.90 -26.25 30.96
CA ALA A 347 -7.52 -27.37 31.68
C ALA A 347 -9.01 -27.52 31.36
N GLU A 348 -9.73 -26.41 31.23
CA GLU A 348 -11.16 -26.46 30.93
C GLU A 348 -11.43 -26.88 29.48
N VAL A 349 -10.65 -26.37 28.53
CA VAL A 349 -10.69 -26.83 27.13
C VAL A 349 -10.41 -28.33 27.04
N LEU A 350 -9.47 -28.86 27.84
CA LEU A 350 -9.18 -30.28 27.90
C LEU A 350 -10.35 -31.12 28.43
N LYS A 351 -11.06 -30.64 29.46
CA LYS A 351 -12.25 -31.32 29.98
C LYS A 351 -13.36 -31.38 28.93
N CYS A 352 -13.65 -30.25 28.28
CA CYS A 352 -14.64 -30.19 27.20
C CYS A 352 -14.28 -31.16 26.06
N LEU A 353 -12.99 -31.25 25.70
CA LEU A 353 -12.49 -32.18 24.70
C LEU A 353 -12.65 -33.65 25.10
N SER A 354 -12.33 -34.01 26.35
CA SER A 354 -12.52 -35.38 26.84
C SER A 354 -13.99 -35.81 26.90
N ALA A 355 -14.91 -34.85 27.12
CA ALA A 355 -16.34 -35.12 27.12
C ALA A 355 -16.90 -35.27 25.69
N ALA A 356 -16.30 -34.59 24.70
CA ALA A 356 -16.75 -34.58 23.32
C ALA A 356 -16.27 -35.78 22.48
N SER A 357 -15.22 -36.49 22.92
CA SER A 357 -14.67 -37.64 22.20
C SER A 357 -14.16 -38.72 23.17
N PRO A 358 -15.01 -39.69 23.57
CA PRO A 358 -14.63 -40.76 24.51
C PRO A 358 -13.58 -41.75 23.97
N ASP A 359 -13.36 -41.80 22.64
CA ASP A 359 -12.38 -42.69 22.00
C ASP A 359 -10.94 -42.14 21.93
N LEU A 360 -10.66 -41.00 22.57
CA LEU A 360 -9.28 -40.51 22.68
C LEU A 360 -8.54 -41.30 23.77
N PRO A 361 -7.36 -41.87 23.50
CA PRO A 361 -6.62 -42.63 24.49
C PRO A 361 -6.34 -41.74 25.71
N GLY A 362 -6.92 -42.14 26.84
CA GLY A 362 -6.71 -41.47 28.12
C GLY A 362 -5.22 -41.44 28.49
N PRO A 363 -4.79 -40.54 29.40
CA PRO A 363 -3.40 -40.53 29.86
C PRO A 363 -3.02 -41.89 30.44
N ASN A 364 -2.13 -42.62 29.76
CA ASN A 364 -1.54 -43.83 30.31
C ASN A 364 -0.87 -43.51 31.66
N PRO A 365 -1.14 -44.28 32.73
CA PRO A 365 -0.38 -44.17 33.97
C PRO A 365 1.10 -44.55 33.72
N PRO A 366 2.04 -44.07 34.56
CA PRO A 366 3.47 -44.23 34.29
C PRO A 366 3.87 -45.71 34.39
N GLY A 367 3.97 -46.35 33.23
CA GLY A 367 4.43 -47.73 33.05
C GLY A 367 5.96 -47.80 33.05
N ARG A 368 6.46 -48.78 33.79
CA ARG A 368 7.86 -49.03 34.15
C ARG A 368 8.80 -49.20 32.94
N GLY A 369 10.01 -48.70 33.12
CA GLY A 369 11.29 -49.05 32.49
C GLY A 369 11.27 -49.93 31.24
N ALA A 370 11.73 -49.35 30.13
CA ALA A 370 12.47 -50.09 29.12
C ALA A 370 13.81 -49.37 28.89
N HIS A 371 14.88 -50.03 29.30
CA HIS A 371 16.25 -49.67 29.00
C HIS A 371 16.42 -49.63 27.47
N CYS A 372 16.94 -48.52 26.94
CA CYS A 372 17.63 -48.53 25.66
C CYS A 372 19.08 -48.12 25.92
N GLU A 373 19.96 -49.03 25.51
CA GLU A 373 21.40 -49.04 25.69
C GLU A 373 22.08 -47.81 25.10
N ALA A 374 23.16 -47.43 25.77
CA ALA A 374 24.00 -46.29 25.42
C ALA A 374 24.87 -46.57 24.18
N ALA A 375 25.06 -45.55 23.36
CA ALA A 375 26.22 -45.41 22.48
C ALA A 375 26.97 -44.10 22.81
N PRO A 376 28.30 -44.05 22.64
CA PRO A 376 29.18 -43.37 23.58
C PRO A 376 29.36 -41.87 23.32
N GLN A 377 29.59 -41.14 24.41
CA GLN A 377 29.94 -39.72 24.41
C GLN A 377 31.41 -39.49 24.01
N VAL A 378 31.64 -38.52 23.13
CA VAL A 378 32.92 -37.79 23.05
C VAL A 378 32.73 -36.47 23.80
N GLY A 379 33.46 -36.32 24.89
CA GLY A 379 33.22 -35.28 25.90
C GLY A 379 33.73 -33.88 25.54
N LYS A 380 33.24 -32.91 26.32
CA LYS A 380 34.04 -31.82 26.91
C LYS A 380 33.24 -31.01 27.96
N ARG A 381 33.73 -31.11 29.19
CA ARG A 381 33.90 -30.10 30.26
C ARG A 381 32.73 -29.20 30.72
N ALA A 382 32.23 -29.59 31.90
CA ALA A 382 31.96 -28.81 33.12
C ALA A 382 31.81 -27.28 33.05
N GLY A 383 30.66 -26.81 33.50
CA GLY A 383 30.42 -25.46 34.03
C GLY A 383 29.13 -25.44 34.86
N ASN A 384 29.26 -25.19 36.17
CA ASN A 384 28.21 -25.21 37.19
C ASN A 384 26.91 -24.51 36.77
N ALA A 385 25.80 -25.24 36.77
CA ALA A 385 24.45 -24.68 36.69
C ALA A 385 23.66 -25.07 37.94
N THR A 386 23.43 -24.07 38.79
CA THR A 386 22.56 -24.08 39.96
C THR A 386 21.19 -24.62 39.59
N GLN A 387 20.75 -25.68 40.27
CA GLN A 387 19.44 -26.32 40.13
C GLN A 387 18.31 -25.27 40.19
N ARG A 388 17.70 -24.96 39.05
CA ARG A 388 16.34 -24.43 39.01
C ARG A 388 15.40 -25.62 39.05
N ARG A 389 14.63 -25.74 40.13
CA ARG A 389 13.52 -26.67 40.23
C ARG A 389 12.51 -26.34 39.13
N ASP A 390 12.53 -27.13 38.06
CA ASP A 390 11.43 -27.19 37.09
C ASP A 390 10.20 -27.73 37.83
N SER A 391 9.33 -26.84 38.30
CA SER A 391 7.98 -27.19 38.71
C SER A 391 7.10 -27.31 37.47
N SER A 392 7.42 -28.28 36.61
CA SER A 392 6.52 -28.75 35.57
C SER A 392 5.51 -29.69 36.22
N SER A 393 4.30 -29.22 36.48
CA SER A 393 3.17 -30.13 36.66
C SER A 393 3.06 -31.02 35.40
N PRO A 394 2.97 -32.35 35.54
CA PRO A 394 2.89 -33.23 34.39
C PRO A 394 1.56 -32.99 33.69
N VAL A 395 1.61 -32.59 32.42
CA VAL A 395 0.43 -32.51 31.55
C VAL A 395 0.29 -33.88 30.88
N PRO A 396 -0.94 -34.44 30.78
CA PRO A 396 -1.23 -35.69 30.07
C PRO A 396 -0.52 -35.81 28.71
N GLY A 397 0.12 -36.96 28.45
CA GLY A 397 0.92 -37.22 27.24
C GLY A 397 0.18 -36.99 25.91
N PHE A 398 -1.15 -37.06 25.93
CA PHE A 398 -2.01 -36.87 24.78
C PHE A 398 -1.86 -35.51 24.08
N LEU A 399 -1.71 -34.41 24.83
CA LEU A 399 -1.52 -33.07 24.21
C LEU A 399 -0.13 -32.88 23.60
N SER A 400 0.88 -33.52 24.17
CA SER A 400 2.22 -33.48 23.60
C SER A 400 2.26 -34.26 22.29
N TRP A 401 1.57 -35.40 22.23
CA TRP A 401 1.39 -36.20 21.03
C TRP A 401 0.56 -35.46 19.96
N LEU A 402 -0.59 -34.89 20.32
CA LEU A 402 -1.49 -34.22 19.38
C LEU A 402 -0.82 -33.04 18.65
N TRP A 403 0.05 -32.29 19.34
CA TRP A 403 0.71 -31.10 18.77
C TRP A 403 2.04 -31.39 18.07
N ASN A 404 2.65 -32.55 18.31
CA ASN A 404 3.94 -32.91 17.72
C ASN A 404 3.83 -34.02 16.65
N GLU A 405 2.80 -34.88 16.71
CA GLU A 405 2.72 -36.13 15.93
C GLU A 405 1.38 -36.34 15.19
N ALA A 406 0.34 -35.52 15.40
CA ALA A 406 -0.96 -35.75 14.76
C ALA A 406 -1.07 -35.24 13.31
N ASP A 407 -1.72 -36.03 12.46
CA ASP A 407 -2.16 -35.68 11.10
C ASP A 407 -3.11 -34.45 11.10
N ILE A 408 -2.97 -33.61 10.08
CA ILE A 408 -3.84 -32.46 9.73
C ILE A 408 -5.34 -32.78 9.84
N LYS A 409 -5.81 -33.97 9.44
CA LYS A 409 -7.23 -34.40 9.58
C LYS A 409 -7.66 -34.54 11.03
N THR A 410 -6.78 -35.05 11.89
CA THR A 410 -7.00 -35.17 13.34
C THR A 410 -7.01 -33.79 14.00
N LEU A 411 -6.15 -32.89 13.52
CA LEU A 411 -6.12 -31.47 13.89
C LEU A 411 -7.39 -30.71 13.44
N HIS A 412 -7.94 -31.06 12.28
CA HIS A 412 -9.18 -30.49 11.76
C HIS A 412 -10.39 -30.92 12.59
N ARG A 413 -10.49 -32.22 12.92
CA ARG A 413 -11.55 -32.77 13.79
C ARG A 413 -11.43 -32.25 15.23
N PHE A 414 -10.20 -32.06 15.72
CA PHE A 414 -9.90 -31.37 16.98
C PHE A 414 -10.45 -29.93 16.99
N LEU A 415 -10.28 -29.17 15.90
CA LEU A 415 -10.78 -27.80 15.81
C LEU A 415 -12.31 -27.72 15.71
N GLU A 416 -12.96 -28.68 15.02
CA GLU A 416 -14.43 -28.75 14.96
C GLU A 416 -15.05 -29.09 16.33
N LEU A 417 -14.50 -30.08 17.05
CA LEU A 417 -14.97 -30.48 18.38
C LEU A 417 -14.78 -29.38 19.45
N VAL A 418 -13.69 -28.62 19.38
CA VAL A 418 -13.48 -27.46 20.27
C VAL A 418 -14.53 -26.36 20.02
N LEU A 419 -15.01 -26.21 18.79
CA LEU A 419 -15.98 -25.18 18.40
C LEU A 419 -17.43 -25.56 18.75
N GLU A 420 -17.77 -26.85 18.75
CA GLU A 420 -19.12 -27.32 19.11
C GLU A 420 -19.33 -27.46 20.62
N CYS A 421 -18.30 -27.77 21.41
CA CYS A 421 -18.47 -28.15 22.82
C CYS A 421 -18.11 -27.08 23.86
N CYS A 422 -17.50 -25.96 23.49
CA CYS A 422 -17.00 -24.98 24.47
C CYS A 422 -17.97 -23.81 24.73
N VAL A 423 -19.02 -24.05 25.52
CA VAL A 423 -19.67 -23.00 26.32
C VAL A 423 -19.17 -23.16 27.76
N VAL A 424 -18.14 -22.39 28.12
CA VAL A 424 -17.48 -22.53 29.42
C VAL A 424 -18.18 -21.64 30.45
N THR A 425 -18.89 -22.25 31.40
CA THR A 425 -19.62 -21.56 32.48
C THR A 425 -18.76 -21.43 33.74
N ASP A 426 -18.06 -20.30 33.85
CA ASP A 426 -17.56 -19.74 35.11
C ASP A 426 -17.50 -18.21 34.97
N ARG A 427 -17.69 -17.45 36.04
CA ARG A 427 -17.89 -15.97 35.97
C ARG A 427 -16.68 -15.21 35.40
N GLN A 428 -15.48 -15.81 35.45
CA GLN A 428 -14.26 -15.28 34.79
C GLN A 428 -14.10 -15.76 33.33
N LEU A 429 -14.78 -16.83 32.94
CA LEU A 429 -14.72 -17.47 31.61
C LEU A 429 -15.75 -16.87 30.64
N GLU A 430 -16.83 -16.26 31.15
CA GLU A 430 -17.80 -15.48 30.36
C GLU A 430 -17.15 -14.30 29.60
N GLU A 431 -15.98 -13.83 30.04
CA GLU A 431 -15.26 -12.73 29.39
C GLU A 431 -14.37 -13.17 28.22
N VAL A 432 -14.46 -14.41 27.76
CA VAL A 432 -13.61 -15.01 26.71
C VAL A 432 -14.47 -15.79 25.70
N ARG A 433 -14.18 -15.66 24.41
CA ARG A 433 -14.86 -16.41 23.32
C ARG A 433 -13.83 -17.16 22.48
N ILE A 434 -14.18 -18.34 21.98
CA ILE A 434 -13.35 -19.09 21.02
C ILE A 434 -13.89 -18.82 19.60
N SER A 435 -13.00 -18.48 18.66
CA SER A 435 -13.37 -18.05 17.30
C SER A 435 -13.68 -19.20 16.35
N SER A 436 -14.86 -19.23 15.72
CA SER A 436 -15.25 -20.21 14.69
C SER A 436 -14.73 -19.93 13.26
N ARG A 437 -14.21 -18.73 12.98
CA ARG A 437 -13.78 -18.34 11.62
C ARG A 437 -12.27 -18.48 11.43
N LEU A 438 -11.78 -19.67 11.10
CA LEU A 438 -10.40 -19.83 10.62
C LEU A 438 -10.15 -21.07 9.75
N ILE A 439 -11.08 -21.49 8.89
CA ILE A 439 -10.77 -22.53 7.89
C ILE A 439 -11.41 -22.19 6.54
N SER A 440 -10.67 -21.47 5.71
CA SER A 440 -10.75 -21.64 4.25
C SER A 440 -9.45 -22.31 3.84
N PRO A 441 -9.50 -23.49 3.20
CA PRO A 441 -8.30 -24.18 2.77
C PRO A 441 -7.70 -23.39 1.60
N LYS A 442 -6.61 -22.65 1.84
CA LYS A 442 -5.68 -22.41 0.75
C LYS A 442 -5.03 -23.75 0.44
N ARG A 443 -5.56 -24.40 -0.60
CA ARG A 443 -4.93 -25.52 -1.31
C ARG A 443 -3.45 -25.19 -1.53
N ASN A 444 -2.56 -25.86 -0.82
CA ASN A 444 -1.36 -26.39 -1.44
C ASN A 444 -1.71 -27.83 -1.83
N GLN A 445 -1.98 -28.04 -3.11
CA GLN A 445 -1.71 -29.32 -3.75
C GLN A 445 -0.37 -29.14 -4.42
N ASP A 446 0.64 -29.83 -3.90
CA ASP A 446 1.90 -30.05 -4.58
C ASP A 446 1.72 -31.09 -5.71
N CYS A 447 2.57 -30.95 -6.73
CA CYS A 447 3.00 -31.96 -7.69
C CYS A 447 2.04 -32.37 -8.85
N LEU A 448 2.24 -31.76 -10.01
CA LEU A 448 2.72 -32.37 -11.28
C LEU A 448 3.01 -31.30 -12.33
#